data_AF-A0A8T3NFR8-F1
#
_entry.id   AF-A0A8T3NFR8-F1
#
_cell.length_a   1.000
_cell.length_b   1.000
_cell.length_c   1.000
_cell.angle_alpha   90.00
_cell.angle_beta   90.00
_cell.angle_gamma   90.00
#
_symmetry.space_group_name_H-M   'P 1'
#
loop_
_entity.id
_entity.type
_entity.pdbx_description
1 polymer ?
#
loop_
_entity_poly.entity_id
_entity_poly.type
_entity_poly.pdbx_seq_one_letter_code
_entity_poly.pdbx_strand_id
1 'polypeptide(L)'
;MLSPQPRRRPLTDTIASRDGASATEDPYVAEYPGVCGGYPVLRNTRIPVRTIVGVHRRGVDVDELTELFGIARERIQGALDYYASHPQRVDEDFETNRRASEELIERNAHLQGRPWPG
;
A
#
# COMPACT_ATOMS: atom_id res chain seq x y z
N MET A 1 14.80 -40.31 -7.99
CA MET A 1 14.77 -39.94 -6.56
C MET A 1 14.19 -38.53 -6.46
N LEU A 2 12.89 -38.40 -6.17
CA LEU A 2 12.19 -37.12 -6.08
C LEU A 2 12.05 -36.78 -4.58
N SER A 3 12.69 -35.70 -4.14
CA SER A 3 12.57 -35.23 -2.75
C SER A 3 11.12 -34.82 -2.45
N PRO A 4 10.53 -35.21 -1.32
CA PRO A 4 9.19 -34.78 -0.96
C PRO A 4 9.24 -33.34 -0.44
N GLN A 5 8.50 -32.43 -1.10
CA GLN A 5 8.35 -31.05 -0.65
C GLN A 5 7.59 -30.98 0.68
N PRO A 6 7.98 -30.10 1.62
CA PRO A 6 7.31 -29.98 2.91
C PRO A 6 5.89 -29.41 2.72
N ARG A 7 4.90 -30.11 3.30
CA ARG A 7 3.50 -29.70 3.34
C ARG A 7 3.39 -28.32 4.02
N ARG A 8 2.91 -27.31 3.27
CA ARG A 8 2.62 -25.97 3.79
C ARG A 8 1.65 -26.09 4.97
N ARG A 9 2.08 -25.64 6.16
CA ARG A 9 1.22 -25.53 7.35
C ARG A 9 0.12 -24.50 7.06
N PRO A 10 -1.14 -24.75 7.46
CA PRO A 10 -2.16 -23.71 7.40
C PRO A 10 -1.74 -22.60 8.37
N LEU A 11 -1.65 -21.37 7.85
CA LEU A 11 -1.49 -20.16 8.66
C LEU A 11 -2.80 -19.97 9.44
N THR A 12 -2.82 -20.43 10.69
CA THR A 12 -3.94 -20.21 11.59
C THR A 12 -4.10 -18.71 11.83
N ASP A 13 -5.29 -18.20 11.54
CA ASP A 13 -5.76 -16.85 11.82
C ASP A 13 -5.44 -16.43 13.26
N THR A 14 -4.37 -15.67 13.44
CA THR A 14 -4.18 -14.87 14.65
C THR A 14 -4.60 -13.45 14.32
N ILE A 15 -5.87 -13.15 14.57
CA ILE A 15 -6.40 -11.78 14.59
C ILE A 15 -5.81 -11.14 15.86
N ALA A 16 -4.60 -10.61 15.74
CA ALA A 16 -4.02 -9.75 16.76
C ALA A 16 -4.79 -8.42 16.76
N SER A 17 -5.25 -8.05 17.95
CA SER A 17 -6.05 -6.89 18.31
C SER A 17 -5.81 -5.64 17.47
N ARG A 18 -6.92 -5.17 16.90
CA ARG A 18 -7.18 -3.81 16.42
C ARG A 18 -7.06 -2.88 17.64
N ASP A 19 -6.25 -1.82 17.55
CA ASP A 19 -6.37 -0.55 18.30
C ASP A 19 -5.11 0.34 18.12
N GLY A 20 -4.28 0.10 17.10
CA GLY A 20 -3.18 0.99 16.74
C GLY A 20 -3.57 2.14 15.81
N ALA A 21 -4.80 2.18 15.30
CA ALA A 21 -5.18 3.16 14.29
C ALA A 21 -5.18 4.58 14.87
N SER A 22 -4.36 5.48 14.32
CA SER A 22 -4.58 6.92 14.55
C SER A 22 -5.80 7.30 13.72
N ALA A 23 -6.88 7.69 14.38
CA ALA A 23 -8.14 8.03 13.73
C ALA A 23 -7.98 9.34 12.96
N THR A 24 -7.82 9.23 11.65
CA THR A 24 -8.00 10.35 10.73
C THR A 24 -9.48 10.77 10.74
N GLU A 25 -9.77 12.07 10.59
CA GLU A 25 -11.15 12.60 10.51
C GLU A 25 -11.92 12.07 9.29
N ASP A 26 -11.23 11.45 8.34
CA ASP A 26 -11.79 10.86 7.12
C ASP A 26 -12.43 9.48 7.37
N PRO A 27 -13.66 9.24 6.86
CA PRO A 27 -14.40 7.99 7.07
C PRO A 27 -13.82 6.79 6.30
N TYR A 28 -12.95 7.01 5.31
CA TYR A 28 -12.39 5.99 4.43
C TYR A 28 -10.87 5.83 4.55
N VAL A 29 -10.18 6.79 5.15
CA VAL A 29 -8.73 6.78 5.37
C VAL A 29 -8.40 6.57 6.84
N ALA A 30 -7.34 5.82 7.11
CA ALA A 30 -6.78 5.64 8.45
C ALA A 30 -5.26 5.43 8.37
N GLU A 31 -4.55 5.76 9.44
CA GLU A 31 -3.13 5.44 9.61
C GLU A 31 -2.99 4.31 10.64
N TYR A 32 -2.26 3.25 10.30
CA TYR A 32 -1.96 2.15 11.22
C TYR A 32 -0.44 2.02 11.38
N PRO A 33 0.11 2.12 12.61
CA PRO A 33 1.51 1.88 12.89
C PRO A 33 1.97 0.53 12.31
N GLY A 34 3.06 0.55 11.57
CA GLY A 34 3.63 -0.64 10.93
C GLY A 34 2.94 -1.09 9.63
N VAL A 35 1.83 -0.47 9.21
CA VAL A 35 1.23 -0.70 7.89
C VAL A 35 1.68 0.41 6.96
N CYS A 36 2.30 0.07 5.82
CA CYS A 36 2.78 1.05 4.85
C CYS A 36 3.61 2.18 5.48
N GLY A 37 4.45 1.86 6.46
CA GLY A 37 5.28 2.86 7.16
C GLY A 37 4.53 3.77 8.14
N GLY A 38 3.26 3.47 8.44
CA GLY A 38 2.39 4.35 9.24
C GLY A 38 1.71 5.43 8.42
N TYR A 39 1.85 5.41 7.09
CA TYR A 39 1.21 6.39 6.21
C TYR A 39 -0.28 6.09 5.97
N PRO A 40 -1.05 7.09 5.48
CA PRO A 40 -2.47 6.95 5.20
C PRO A 40 -2.78 5.79 4.26
N VAL A 41 -3.69 4.90 4.69
CA VAL A 41 -4.22 3.81 3.88
C VAL A 41 -5.74 3.87 3.82
N LEU A 42 -6.31 3.31 2.75
CA LEU A 42 -7.74 3.05 2.70
C LEU A 42 -8.11 2.01 3.79
N ARG A 43 -9.08 2.34 4.65
CA ARG A 43 -9.55 1.51 5.77
C ARG A 43 -9.84 0.09 5.32
N ASN A 44 -9.54 -0.91 6.14
CA ASN A 44 -9.75 -2.33 5.79
C ASN A 44 -8.98 -2.82 4.55
N THR A 45 -8.03 -2.03 4.04
CA THR A 45 -7.10 -2.44 2.99
C THR A 45 -5.67 -2.18 3.44
N ARG A 46 -4.70 -2.63 2.64
CA ARG A 46 -3.29 -2.19 2.73
C ARG A 46 -2.90 -1.36 1.50
N ILE A 47 -3.86 -0.65 0.92
CA ILE A 47 -3.66 0.20 -0.25
C ILE A 47 -3.41 1.61 0.27
N PRO A 48 -2.19 2.15 0.12
CA PRO A 48 -1.88 3.48 0.62
C PRO A 48 -2.52 4.55 -0.27
N VAL A 49 -2.89 5.68 0.33
CA VAL A 49 -3.50 6.80 -0.39
C VAL A 49 -2.57 7.30 -1.50
N ARG A 50 -1.24 7.26 -1.29
CA ARG A 50 -0.25 7.59 -2.34
C ARG A 50 -0.45 6.80 -3.63
N THR A 51 -0.93 5.56 -3.56
CA THR A 51 -1.13 4.73 -4.75
C THR A 51 -2.31 5.25 -5.56
N ILE A 52 -3.43 5.55 -4.90
CA ILE A 52 -4.62 6.10 -5.56
C ILE A 52 -4.30 7.47 -6.17
N VAL A 53 -3.70 8.37 -5.39
CA VAL A 53 -3.30 9.70 -5.86
C VAL A 53 -2.29 9.61 -7.00
N GLY A 54 -1.33 8.69 -6.91
CA GLY A 54 -0.28 8.53 -7.90
C GLY A 54 -0.79 8.02 -9.25
N VAL A 55 -1.80 7.15 -9.24
CA VAL A 55 -2.48 6.70 -10.47
C VAL A 55 -3.38 7.81 -11.00
N HIS A 56 -4.15 8.49 -10.14
CA HIS A 56 -5.01 9.60 -10.54
C HIS A 56 -4.23 10.74 -11.21
N ARG A 57 -3.07 11.12 -10.65
CA ARG A 57 -2.16 12.14 -11.22
C ARG A 57 -1.67 11.81 -12.65
N ARG A 58 -1.78 10.56 -13.10
CA ARG A 58 -1.44 10.14 -14.46
C ARG A 58 -2.60 10.28 -15.45
N GLY A 59 -3.72 10.85 -15.02
CA GLY A 59 -4.90 11.09 -15.84
C GLY A 59 -5.96 9.99 -15.78
N VAL A 60 -5.79 9.00 -14.90
CA VAL A 60 -6.79 7.94 -14.67
C VAL A 60 -7.93 8.51 -13.83
N ASP A 61 -9.16 8.37 -14.30
CA ASP A 61 -10.32 8.92 -13.60
C ASP A 61 -10.79 8.03 -12.43
N VAL A 62 -11.79 8.52 -11.69
CA VAL A 62 -12.30 7.86 -10.48
C VAL A 62 -13.01 6.53 -10.80
N ASP A 63 -13.68 6.43 -11.94
CA ASP A 63 -14.43 5.24 -12.31
C ASP A 63 -13.45 4.16 -12.79
N GLU A 64 -12.42 4.53 -13.57
CA GLU A 64 -11.31 3.65 -13.93
C GLU A 64 -10.52 3.17 -12.70
N LEU A 65 -10.29 4.04 -11.71
CA LEU A 65 -9.67 3.66 -10.44
C LEU A 65 -10.52 2.66 -9.66
N THR A 66 -11.84 2.82 -9.68
CA THR A 66 -12.80 1.91 -9.03
C THR A 66 -12.68 0.52 -9.64
N GLU A 67 -12.62 0.43 -10.97
CA GLU A 67 -12.42 -0.84 -11.70
C GLU A 67 -11.04 -1.45 -11.45
N LEU A 68 -9.98 -0.64 -11.53
CA LEU A 68 -8.59 -1.09 -11.39
C LEU A 68 -8.31 -1.70 -10.01
N PHE A 69 -8.84 -1.08 -8.96
CA PHE A 69 -8.59 -1.51 -7.59
C PHE A 69 -9.71 -2.39 -7.00
N GLY A 70 -10.86 -2.49 -7.67
CA GLY A 70 -12.05 -3.18 -7.15
C GLY A 70 -12.59 -2.52 -5.87
N ILE A 71 -12.44 -1.20 -5.75
CA ILE A 71 -12.81 -0.41 -4.57
C ILE A 71 -13.99 0.48 -4.94
N ALA A 72 -14.97 0.59 -4.04
CA ALA A 72 -16.12 1.46 -4.25
C ALA A 72 -15.72 2.92 -4.50
N ARG A 73 -16.47 3.58 -5.40
CA ARG A 73 -16.22 4.93 -5.88
C ARG A 73 -16.08 5.96 -4.76
N GLU A 74 -16.95 5.88 -3.75
CA GLU A 74 -17.00 6.80 -2.61
C GLU A 74 -15.69 6.76 -1.81
N ARG A 75 -15.06 5.59 -1.76
CA ARG A 75 -13.81 5.38 -1.04
C ARG A 75 -12.61 5.90 -1.83
N ILE A 76 -12.64 5.73 -3.16
CA ILE A 76 -11.64 6.36 -4.04
C ILE A 76 -11.74 7.88 -3.91
N GLN A 77 -12.95 8.43 -3.99
CA GLN A 77 -13.18 9.85 -3.82
C GLN A 77 -12.70 10.33 -2.44
N GLY A 78 -13.03 9.60 -1.36
CA GLY A 78 -12.55 9.91 -0.02
C GLY A 78 -11.03 9.94 0.09
N ALA A 79 -10.31 9.02 -0.56
CA ALA A 79 -8.84 9.08 -0.60
C ALA A 79 -8.30 10.32 -1.33
N LEU A 80 -8.97 10.76 -2.41
CA LEU A 80 -8.61 11.98 -3.13
C LEU A 80 -8.93 13.25 -2.32
N ASP A 81 -10.08 13.27 -1.63
CA ASP A 81 -10.49 14.37 -0.75
C ASP A 81 -9.55 14.48 0.47
N TYR A 82 -9.13 13.34 1.02
CA TYR A 82 -8.10 13.30 2.05
C TYR A 82 -6.78 13.88 1.54
N TYR A 83 -6.36 13.55 0.32
CA TYR A 83 -5.16 14.14 -0.27
C TYR A 83 -5.29 15.66 -0.46
N ALA A 84 -6.45 16.15 -0.89
CA ALA A 84 -6.70 17.58 -1.05
C ALA A 84 -6.60 18.36 0.28
N SER A 85 -6.99 17.74 1.40
CA SER A 85 -6.92 18.33 2.73
C SER A 85 -5.56 18.12 3.43
N HIS A 86 -4.84 17.05 3.09
CA HIS A 86 -3.57 16.65 3.72
C HIS A 86 -2.45 16.38 2.70
N PRO A 87 -2.16 17.31 1.77
CA PRO A 87 -1.22 17.02 0.68
C PRO A 87 0.19 16.70 1.18
N GLN A 88 0.65 17.42 2.21
CA GLN A 88 2.00 17.25 2.78
C GLN A 88 2.23 15.83 3.30
N ARG A 89 1.22 15.23 3.94
CA ARG A 89 1.33 13.90 4.53
C ARG A 89 1.50 12.81 3.47
N VAL A 90 0.79 12.95 2.35
CA VAL A 90 0.87 12.00 1.23
C VAL A 90 2.09 12.26 0.36
N ASP A 91 2.50 13.52 0.18
CA ASP A 91 3.72 13.86 -0.54
C ASP A 91 4.98 13.40 0.21
N GLU A 92 4.98 13.42 1.54
CA GLU A 92 6.01 12.79 2.38
C GLU A 92 6.08 11.27 2.15
N ASP A 93 4.92 10.59 2.03
CA ASP A 93 4.85 9.16 1.69
C ASP A 93 5.43 8.88 0.30
N PHE A 94 5.10 9.70 -0.71
CA PHE A 94 5.71 9.59 -2.04
C PHE A 94 7.23 9.66 -1.98
N GLU A 95 7.77 10.64 -1.27
CA GLU A 95 9.21 10.84 -1.13
C GLU A 95 9.89 9.70 -0.38
N THR A 96 9.29 9.28 0.75
CA THR A 96 9.80 8.18 1.56
C THR A 96 9.81 6.87 0.77
N ASN A 97 8.71 6.57 0.08
CA ASN A 97 8.59 5.38 -0.76
C ASN A 97 9.58 5.40 -1.94
N ARG A 98 9.80 6.56 -2.55
CA ARG A 98 10.77 6.75 -3.64
C ARG A 98 12.20 6.46 -3.15
N ARG A 99 12.63 7.08 -2.03
CA ARG A 99 13.95 6.85 -1.44
C ARG A 99 14.19 5.38 -1.07
N ALA A 100 13.21 4.75 -0.41
CA ALA A 100 13.31 3.35 -0.02
C ALA A 100 13.45 2.43 -1.24
N SER A 101 12.75 2.75 -2.33
CA SER A 101 12.84 1.99 -3.59
C SER A 101 14.20 2.16 -4.26
N GLU A 102 14.72 3.38 -4.33
CA GLU A 102 16.05 3.68 -4.88
C GLU A 102 17.16 2.97 -4.09
N GLU A 103 17.13 3.05 -2.76
CA GLU A 103 18.08 2.36 -1.89
C GLU A 103 18.03 0.84 -2.08
N LEU A 104 16.82 0.28 -2.23
CA LEU A 104 16.65 -1.15 -2.53
C LEU A 104 17.22 -1.53 -3.90
N ILE A 105 17.01 -0.69 -4.91
CA ILE A 105 17.56 -0.93 -6.25
C ILE A 105 19.08 -0.91 -6.20
N GLU A 106 19.68 0.11 -5.57
CA GLU A 106 21.14 0.20 -5.38
C GLU A 106 21.67 -1.02 -4.62
N ARG A 107 21.03 -1.36 -3.49
CA ARG A 107 21.39 -2.53 -2.70
C ARG A 107 21.25 -3.83 -3.47
N ASN A 108 20.29 -3.97 -4.38
CA ASN A 108 20.09 -5.20 -5.18
C ASN A 108 20.77 -5.14 -6.56
N ALA A 109 21.39 -4.02 -6.96
CA ALA A 109 22.06 -3.88 -8.25
C ALA A 109 23.16 -4.94 -8.42
N HIS A 110 23.85 -5.31 -7.33
CA HIS A 110 24.84 -6.38 -7.33
C HIS A 110 24.26 -7.79 -7.54
N LEU A 111 22.92 -7.96 -7.48
CA LEU A 111 22.22 -9.23 -7.71
C LEU A 111 21.63 -9.35 -9.13
N GLN A 112 21.71 -8.32 -9.98
CA GLN A 112 21.13 -8.24 -11.33
C GLN A 112 21.87 -9.12 -12.36
N GLY A 113 21.95 -10.41 -12.07
CA GLY A 113 22.51 -11.46 -12.92
C GLY A 113 22.23 -12.88 -12.42
N ARG A 114 21.60 -13.04 -11.25
CA ARG A 114 21.20 -14.35 -10.73
C ARG A 114 19.75 -14.63 -11.15
N PRO A 115 19.46 -15.72 -11.88
CA PRO A 115 18.08 -16.08 -12.18
C PRO A 115 17.30 -16.31 -10.88
N TRP A 116 16.06 -15.83 -10.82
CA TRP A 116 15.14 -16.22 -9.76
C TRP A 116 15.04 -17.74 -9.75
N PRO A 117 15.24 -18.41 -8.60
CA PRO A 117 15.03 -19.84 -8.52
C PRO A 117 13.55 -20.12 -8.83
N GLY A 118 13.32 -20.84 -9.92
CA GLY A 118 12.00 -21.29 -10.35
C GLY A 118 11.36 -22.30 -9.41
#